data_AF-A0A535CYN3-F1
#
_entry.id   AF-A0A535CYN3-F1
#
_cell.length_a   1.000
_cell.length_b   1.000
_cell.length_c   1.000
_cell.angle_alpha   90.00
_cell.angle_beta   90.00
_cell.angle_gamma   90.00
#
_symmetry.space_group_name_H-M   'P 1'
#
loop_
_entity.id
_entity.type
_entity.pdbx_description
1 polymer ?
#
loop_
_entity_poly.entity_id
_entity_poly.type
_entity_poly.pdbx_seq_one_letter_code
_entity_poly.pdbx_strand_id
1 'polypeptide(L)'
;MRESLLAVPLVAGNQRLGMIDLWRDGLDAFNEEELERCALFGFITAVALRNAQMYEELEQIALTDALTGLFNIRWWRDMGARLTAQSRRTGAGLAVLMVDLDHFKQINDSAGHAAGDRALRA
;
A
#
# COMPACT_ATOMS: atom_id res chain seq x y z
N MET A 1 -2.84 -25.53 32.44
CA MET A 1 -1.84 -24.45 32.47
C MET A 1 -2.55 -23.19 32.94
N ARG A 2 -1.89 -22.32 33.73
CA ARG A 2 -2.44 -21.00 34.07
C ARG A 2 -1.63 -19.99 33.26
N GLU A 3 -2.31 -19.10 32.55
CA GLU A 3 -1.71 -18.17 31.60
C GLU A 3 -2.26 -16.76 31.84
N SER A 4 -1.49 -15.76 31.45
CA SER A 4 -1.87 -14.36 31.41
C SER A 4 -1.77 -13.83 29.98
N LEU A 5 -2.71 -12.97 29.61
CA LEU A 5 -2.75 -12.26 28.33
C LEU A 5 -2.78 -10.75 28.59
N LEU A 6 -1.90 -10.01 27.93
CA LEU A 6 -1.96 -8.57 27.82
C LEU A 6 -2.27 -8.20 26.36
N ALA A 7 -3.46 -7.61 26.15
CA ALA A 7 -3.92 -7.15 24.86
C ALA A 7 -3.73 -5.63 24.75
N VAL A 8 -2.95 -5.19 23.77
CA VAL A 8 -2.62 -3.79 23.53
C VAL A 8 -3.26 -3.35 22.22
N PRO A 9 -4.30 -2.49 22.25
CA PRO A 9 -4.96 -2.06 21.02
C PRO A 9 -4.07 -1.07 20.25
N LEU A 10 -3.95 -1.26 18.94
CA LEU A 10 -3.28 -0.34 18.03
C LEU A 10 -4.31 0.63 17.45
N VAL A 11 -4.40 1.82 18.05
CA VAL A 11 -5.37 2.85 17.67
C VAL A 11 -4.64 4.15 17.31
N ALA A 12 -4.91 4.66 16.11
CA ALA A 12 -4.40 5.95 15.64
C ALA A 12 -5.59 6.89 15.35
N GLY A 13 -5.84 7.85 16.26
CA GLY A 13 -7.03 8.72 16.17
C GLY A 13 -8.31 7.90 16.28
N ASN A 14 -9.18 7.98 15.25
CA ASN A 14 -10.43 7.22 15.20
C ASN A 14 -10.31 5.87 14.46
N GLN A 15 -9.11 5.50 14.01
CA GLN A 15 -8.87 4.23 13.32
C GLN A 15 -8.30 3.19 14.27
N ARG A 16 -8.94 2.02 14.29
CA ARG A 16 -8.38 0.80 14.89
C ARG A 16 -7.59 0.05 13.83
N LEU A 17 -6.28 -0.06 14.02
CA LEU A 17 -5.37 -0.73 13.09
C LEU A 17 -5.18 -2.21 13.41
N GLY A 18 -5.37 -2.59 14.68
CA GLY A 18 -5.21 -3.97 15.13
C GLY A 18 -5.00 -4.08 16.63
N MET A 19 -4.37 -5.18 17.03
CA MET A 19 -4.04 -5.50 18.42
C MET A 19 -2.69 -6.20 18.49
N ILE A 20 -1.94 -5.95 19.56
CA ILE A 20 -0.76 -6.73 19.94
C ILE A 20 -1.14 -7.56 21.15
N ASP A 21 -1.00 -8.88 21.03
CA ASP A 21 -1.29 -9.82 22.10
C ASP A 21 0.01 -10.38 22.66
N LEU A 22 0.22 -10.21 23.96
CA LEU A 22 1.36 -10.72 24.71
C LEU A 22 0.89 -11.82 25.64
N TRP A 23 1.49 -13.00 25.52
CA TRP A 23 1.13 -14.19 26.27
C TRP A 23 2.27 -14.59 27.19
N ARG A 24 1.96 -14.97 28.43
CA ARG A 24 2.94 -15.45 29.40
C ARG A 24 2.33 -16.50 30.33
N ASP A 25 3.10 -17.53 30.65
CA ASP A 25 2.72 -18.51 31.67
C ASP A 25 2.65 -17.87 33.07
N GLY A 26 1.71 -18.32 33.89
CA GLY A 26 1.44 -17.82 35.24
C GLY A 26 0.21 -16.92 35.32
N LEU A 27 -0.35 -16.78 36.52
CA LEU A 27 -1.37 -15.77 36.82
C LEU A 27 -0.70 -14.46 37.19
N ASP A 28 -1.34 -13.35 36.85
CA ASP A 28 -0.87 -11.99 37.14
C ASP A 28 0.57 -11.76 36.67
N ALA A 29 0.91 -12.34 35.51
CA ALA A 29 2.27 -12.38 35.02
C ALA A 29 2.73 -11.06 34.37
N PHE A 30 1.86 -10.03 34.35
CA PHE A 30 2.15 -8.68 33.90
C PHE A 30 1.90 -7.67 35.02
N ASN A 31 2.90 -6.83 35.29
CA ASN A 31 2.76 -5.75 36.27
C ASN A 31 2.35 -4.41 35.62
N GLU A 32 1.98 -3.43 36.45
CA GLU A 32 1.50 -2.11 35.99
C GLU A 32 2.53 -1.36 35.13
N GLU A 33 3.82 -1.44 35.46
CA GLU A 33 4.90 -0.82 34.66
C GLU A 33 5.03 -1.49 33.28
N GLU A 34 4.85 -2.81 33.19
CA GLU A 34 4.77 -3.52 31.91
C GLU A 34 3.53 -3.11 31.11
N LEU A 35 2.37 -2.92 31.76
CA LEU A 35 1.17 -2.42 31.11
C LEU A 35 1.39 -1.02 30.51
N GLU A 36 1.96 -0.09 31.28
CA GLU A 36 2.25 1.28 30.83
C GLU A 36 3.24 1.30 29.66
N ARG A 37 4.33 0.51 29.74
CA ARG A 37 5.30 0.38 28.66
C ARG A 37 4.68 -0.20 27.40
N CYS A 38 3.85 -1.24 27.55
CA CYS A 38 3.16 -1.86 26.43
C CYS A 38 2.14 -0.91 25.79
N ALA A 39 1.40 -0.14 26.60
CA ALA A 39 0.47 0.88 26.11
C ALA A 39 1.20 1.98 25.32
N LEU A 40 2.33 2.49 25.83
CA LEU A 40 3.16 3.47 25.11
C LEU A 40 3.69 2.91 23.80
N PHE A 41 4.21 1.68 23.82
CA PHE A 41 4.69 0.99 22.62
C PHE A 41 3.56 0.81 21.60
N GLY A 42 2.38 0.39 22.04
CA GLY A 42 1.20 0.25 21.20
C GLY A 42 0.79 1.56 20.54
N PHE A 43 0.78 2.66 21.29
CA PHE A 43 0.49 3.99 20.76
C PHE A 43 1.49 4.42 19.67
N ILE A 44 2.79 4.33 19.94
CA ILE A 44 3.84 4.69 18.98
C ILE A 44 3.76 3.82 17.73
N THR A 45 3.56 2.51 17.92
CA THR A 45 3.42 1.54 16.82
C THR A 45 2.20 1.85 15.96
N ALA A 46 1.06 2.19 16.58
CA ALA A 46 -0.15 2.55 15.84
C ALA A 46 0.05 3.80 14.97
N VAL A 47 0.68 4.84 15.53
CA VAL A 47 0.99 6.07 14.76
C VAL A 47 1.95 5.77 13.61
N ALA A 48 3.03 5.02 13.86
CA ALA A 48 4.00 4.67 12.84
C ALA A 48 3.38 3.83 11.71
N LEU A 49 2.57 2.83 12.06
CA LEU A 49 1.88 1.98 11.09
C LEU A 49 0.90 2.80 10.23
N ARG A 50 0.15 3.71 10.85
CA ARG A 50 -0.75 4.60 10.11
C ARG A 50 0.00 5.47 9.11
N ASN A 51 1.14 6.04 9.53
CA ASN A 51 1.96 6.86 8.66
C ASN A 51 2.51 6.06 7.47
N ALA A 52 2.95 4.82 7.69
CA ALA A 52 3.42 3.94 6.63
C ALA A 52 2.30 3.63 5.61
N GLN A 53 1.10 3.29 6.08
CA GLN A 53 -0.06 3.06 5.21
C GLN A 53 -0.42 4.30 4.38
N MET A 54 -0.46 5.48 5.01
CA MET A 54 -0.74 6.73 4.29
C MET A 54 0.33 7.06 3.25
N TYR A 55 1.59 6.77 3.56
CA TYR A 55 2.69 6.95 2.60
C TYR A 55 2.56 6.00 1.41
N GLU A 56 2.25 4.74 1.66
CA GLU A 56 2.00 3.74 0.61
C GLU A 56 0.80 4.12 -0.27
N GLU A 57 -0.30 4.58 0.32
CA GLU A 57 -1.46 5.10 -0.41
C GLU A 57 -1.07 6.30 -1.31
N LEU A 58 -0.29 7.24 -0.78
CA LEU A 58 0.21 8.39 -1.56
C LEU A 58 1.14 7.96 -2.70
N GLU A 59 2.00 6.98 -2.47
CA GLU A 59 2.90 6.44 -3.49
C GLU A 59 2.08 5.75 -4.60
N GLN A 60 1.08 4.95 -4.26
CA GLN A 60 0.20 4.31 -5.24
C GLN A 60 -0.54 5.36 -6.09
N ILE A 61 -1.11 6.38 -5.47
CA ILE A 61 -1.79 7.47 -6.17
C ILE A 61 -0.80 8.23 -7.08
N ALA A 62 0.43 8.44 -6.64
CA ALA A 62 1.44 9.14 -7.42
C ALA A 62 1.96 8.32 -8.62
N LEU A 63 1.89 6.99 -8.56
CA LEU A 63 2.45 6.08 -9.56
C LEU A 63 1.40 5.48 -10.50
N THR A 64 0.12 5.65 -10.21
CA THR A 64 -0.98 5.15 -11.05
C THR A 64 -1.73 6.28 -11.76
N ASP A 65 -2.39 5.95 -12.86
CA ASP A 65 -3.34 6.82 -13.53
C ASP A 65 -4.73 6.61 -12.91
N ALA A 66 -5.37 7.68 -12.45
CA ALA A 66 -6.63 7.59 -11.70
C ALA A 66 -7.83 7.11 -12.54
N LEU A 67 -7.74 7.21 -13.88
CA LEU A 67 -8.80 6.77 -14.77
C LEU A 67 -8.72 5.27 -15.04
N THR A 68 -7.52 4.75 -15.30
CA THR A 68 -7.29 3.37 -15.73
C THR A 68 -6.82 2.44 -14.61
N GLY A 69 -6.29 2.98 -13.50
CA GLY A 69 -5.65 2.20 -12.43
C GLY A 69 -4.28 1.62 -12.81
N LEU A 70 -3.83 1.81 -14.06
CA LEU A 70 -2.53 1.34 -14.55
C LEU A 70 -1.39 2.23 -14.03
N PHE A 71 -0.18 1.69 -14.03
CA PHE A 71 1.01 2.50 -13.76
C PHE A 71 1.16 3.62 -14.79
N ASN A 72 1.41 4.82 -14.29
CA ASN A 72 1.55 6.02 -15.12
C ASN A 72 2.98 6.18 -15.66
N ILE A 73 3.18 7.25 -16.43
CA ILE A 73 4.48 7.54 -17.06
C ILE A 73 5.63 7.76 -16.05
N ARG A 74 5.32 8.19 -14.82
CA ARG A 74 6.33 8.38 -13.77
C ARG A 74 6.89 7.04 -13.33
N TRP A 75 6.00 6.08 -13.04
CA TRP A 75 6.40 4.71 -12.73
C TRP A 75 7.25 4.11 -13.86
N TRP A 76 6.85 4.28 -15.12
CA TRP A 76 7.61 3.78 -16.27
C TRP A 76 9.03 4.36 -16.35
N ARG A 77 9.20 5.67 -16.10
CA ARG A 77 10.52 6.31 -16.11
C ARG A 77 11.44 5.73 -15.04
N ASP A 78 10.91 5.50 -13.84
CA ASP A 78 11.68 4.99 -12.72
C ASP A 78 12.00 3.50 -12.90
N MET A 79 11.00 2.69 -13.26
CA MET A 79 11.15 1.24 -13.42
C MET A 79 11.87 0.85 -14.69
N GLY A 80 11.66 1.56 -15.81
CA GLY A 80 12.35 1.30 -17.07
C GLY A 80 13.87 1.40 -16.94
N ALA A 81 14.37 2.41 -16.21
CA ALA A 81 15.79 2.54 -15.93
C ALA A 81 16.33 1.37 -15.09
N ARG A 82 15.58 0.96 -14.05
CA ARG A 82 15.95 -0.17 -13.18
C ARG A 82 15.98 -1.50 -13.94
N LEU A 83 14.95 -1.80 -14.72
CA LEU A 83 14.84 -3.02 -15.53
C LEU A 83 15.95 -3.09 -16.59
N THR A 84 16.25 -1.97 -17.25
CA THR A 84 17.35 -1.89 -18.22
C THR A 84 18.70 -2.16 -17.54
N ALA A 85 18.96 -1.56 -16.38
CA ALA A 85 20.19 -1.80 -15.63
C ALA A 85 20.30 -3.25 -15.12
N GLN A 86 19.18 -3.87 -14.74
CA GLN A 86 19.14 -5.28 -14.33
C GLN A 86 19.41 -6.23 -15.51
N SER A 87 18.76 -6.00 -16.65
CA SER A 87 18.98 -6.76 -17.90
C SER A 87 20.47 -6.72 -18.30
N ARG A 88 21.09 -5.53 -18.30
CA ARG A 88 22.54 -5.39 -18.60
C ARG A 88 23.44 -6.16 -17.63
N ARG A 89 23.10 -6.17 -16.34
CA ARG A 89 23.89 -6.87 -15.31
C ARG A 89 23.77 -8.38 -15.37
N THR A 90 22.58 -8.88 -15.73
CA THR A 90 22.26 -10.32 -15.68
C THR A 90 22.41 -11.01 -17.04
N GLY A 91 22.47 -10.23 -18.14
CA GLY A 91 22.41 -10.75 -19.51
C GLY A 91 21.01 -11.21 -19.93
N ALA A 92 19.99 -11.02 -19.08
CA ALA A 92 18.61 -11.37 -19.42
C ALA A 92 18.05 -10.43 -20.49
N GLY A 93 17.27 -10.97 -21.44
CA GLY A 93 16.59 -10.18 -22.46
C GLY A 93 15.51 -9.28 -21.85
N LEU A 94 15.34 -8.08 -22.42
CA LEU A 94 14.30 -7.13 -22.06
C LEU A 94 13.52 -6.75 -23.33
N ALA A 95 12.19 -6.77 -23.26
CA ALA A 95 11.29 -6.38 -24.34
C ALA A 95 10.29 -5.33 -23.85
N VAL A 96 9.81 -4.49 -24.78
CA VAL A 96 8.79 -3.47 -24.52
C VAL A 96 7.68 -3.64 -25.55
N LEU A 97 6.42 -3.69 -25.09
CA LEU A 97 5.23 -3.69 -25.94
C LEU A 97 4.56 -2.33 -25.81
N MET A 98 4.33 -1.67 -26.94
CA MET A 98 3.53 -0.45 -27.01
C MET A 98 2.20 -0.79 -27.67
N VAL A 99 1.09 -0.42 -27.00
CA VAL A 99 -0.28 -0.66 -27.47
C VAL A 99 -0.95 0.70 -27.59
N ASP A 100 -1.70 0.88 -28.68
CA ASP A 100 -2.53 2.06 -28.92
C ASP A 100 -3.99 1.62 -29.10
N LEU A 101 -4.93 2.50 -28.73
CA LEU A 101 -6.35 2.23 -28.90
C LEU A 101 -6.83 2.81 -30.24
N ASP A 102 -7.04 1.92 -31.20
CA ASP A 102 -7.52 2.29 -32.52
C ASP A 102 -8.87 3.03 -32.45
N HIS A 103 -8.98 4.10 -33.22
CA HIS A 103 -10.21 4.89 -33.38
C HIS A 103 -10.83 5.44 -32.08
N PHE A 104 -10.07 5.53 -30.97
CA PHE A 104 -10.60 6.00 -29.68
C PHE A 104 -11.24 7.40 -29.74
N LYS A 105 -10.72 8.28 -30.60
CA LYS A 105 -11.31 9.60 -30.88
C LYS A 105 -12.77 9.50 -31.38
N GLN A 106 -13.10 8.50 -32.20
CA GLN A 106 -14.46 8.32 -32.71
C GLN A 106 -15.45 7.97 -31.59
N ILE A 107 -15.01 7.22 -30.57
CA ILE A 107 -15.82 6.92 -29.39
C ILE A 107 -16.14 8.21 -28.63
N ASN A 108 -15.12 9.05 -28.40
CA ASN A 108 -15.30 10.34 -27.76
C ASN A 108 -16.22 11.27 -28.56
N ASP A 109 -16.02 11.35 -29.88
CA ASP A 109 -16.75 12.27 -30.74
C ASP A 109 -18.23 11.82 -30.92
N SER A 110 -18.52 10.51 -30.90
CA SER A 110 -19.87 9.95 -31.11
C SER A 110 -20.69 9.75 -29.84
N ALA A 111 -20.05 9.37 -28.72
CA ALA A 111 -20.72 9.00 -27.47
C ALA A 111 -20.32 9.89 -26.28
N GLY A 112 -19.48 10.90 -26.52
CA GLY A 112 -18.98 11.85 -25.53
C GLY A 112 -17.84 11.30 -24.66
N HIS A 113 -17.13 12.21 -23.98
CA HIS A 113 -15.97 11.88 -23.15
C HIS A 113 -16.27 10.86 -22.05
N ALA A 114 -17.45 10.91 -21.43
CA ALA A 114 -17.84 9.94 -20.41
C ALA A 114 -17.90 8.50 -20.94
N ALA A 115 -18.16 8.30 -22.23
CA ALA A 115 -18.11 6.99 -22.86
C ALA A 115 -16.67 6.53 -23.10
N GLY A 116 -15.77 7.44 -23.51
CA GLY A 116 -14.33 7.17 -23.59
C GLY A 116 -13.73 6.80 -22.24
N ASP A 117 -14.06 7.53 -21.18
CA ASP A 117 -13.61 7.22 -19.81
C ASP A 117 -14.05 5.83 -19.36
N ARG A 118 -15.29 5.42 -19.70
CA ARG A 118 -15.76 4.06 -19.42
C ARG A 118 -15.02 3.00 -20.24
N ALA A 119 -14.69 3.29 -21.49
CA ALA A 119 -13.91 2.39 -22.32
C ALA A 119 -12.47 2.19 -21.80
N LEU A 120 -11.93 3.19 -21.09
CA LEU A 120 -10.60 3.13 -20.46
C LEU A 120 -10.57 2.45 -19.07
N ARG A 121 -11.71 2.40 -18.37
CA ARG A 121 -11.84 1.81 -17.01
C ARG A 121 -11.99 0.28 -16.98
N ALA A 122 -12.03 -0.37 -18.15
CA ALA A 122 -12.42 -1.77 -18.31
C ALA A 122 -11.40 -2.78 -17.79
#